data_AF-A0A4W6BZK1-F1
#
_entry.id   AF-A0A4W6BZK1-F1
#
_cell.length_a   1.000
_cell.length_b   1.000
_cell.length_c   1.000
_cell.angle_alpha   90.00
_cell.angle_beta   90.00
_cell.angle_gamma   90.00
#
_symmetry.space_group_name_H-M   'P 1'
#
loop_
_entity.id
_entity.type
_entity.pdbx_description
1 polymer ?
#
loop_
_entity_poly.entity_id
_entity_poly.type
_entity_poly.pdbx_seq_one_letter_code
_entity_poly.pdbx_strand_id
1 'polypeptide(L)'
;MSFDFIKQILLETLNGLSHKELKKYKWFLQFSYFKRGLPQIPWSQLEKADRAELVDLMMEMCDQQSVEVTREVFMDMNRTDLVQRLSETSSGLGVNFNYTKKLSLKEN
;
A
#
# COMPACT_ATOMS: atom_id res chain seq x y z
N MET A 1 -11.29 0.88 -9.42
CA MET A 1 -10.51 2.01 -8.85
C MET A 1 -9.65 2.56 -9.97
N SER A 2 -9.65 3.87 -10.24
CA SER A 2 -8.78 4.42 -11.31
C SER A 2 -7.32 4.44 -10.85
N PHE A 3 -6.38 4.40 -11.81
CA PHE A 3 -4.94 4.40 -11.57
C PHE A 3 -4.49 5.63 -10.75
N ASP A 4 -4.98 6.82 -11.09
CA ASP A 4 -4.66 8.06 -10.38
C ASP A 4 -5.16 8.07 -8.94
N PHE A 5 -6.31 7.43 -8.70
CA PHE A 5 -6.85 7.34 -7.36
C PHE A 5 -6.03 6.39 -6.47
N ILE A 6 -5.54 5.27 -7.02
CA ILE A 6 -4.61 4.38 -6.30
C ILE A 6 -3.34 5.13 -5.92
N LYS A 7 -2.75 5.89 -6.86
CA LYS A 7 -1.57 6.73 -6.58
C LYS A 7 -1.82 7.70 -5.44
N GLN A 8 -2.96 8.38 -5.46
CA GLN A 8 -3.31 9.35 -4.42
C GLN A 8 -3.43 8.69 -3.04
N ILE A 9 -4.12 7.55 -2.95
CA ILE A 9 -4.27 6.81 -1.68
C ILE A 9 -2.91 6.39 -1.12
N LEU A 10 -2.05 5.82 -1.97
CA LEU A 10 -0.74 5.35 -1.56
C LEU A 10 0.13 6.52 -1.08
N LEU A 11 0.17 7.61 -1.84
CA LEU A 11 0.93 8.79 -1.48
C LEU A 11 0.46 9.39 -0.15
N GLU A 12 -0.85 9.54 0.02
CA GLU A 12 -1.43 10.06 1.26
C GLU A 12 -1.07 9.17 2.45
N THR A 13 -1.13 7.86 2.28
CA THR A 13 -0.82 6.92 3.36
C THR A 13 0.69 6.93 3.70
N LEU A 14 1.57 6.99 2.69
CA LEU A 14 3.02 7.08 2.87
C LEU A 14 3.47 8.42 3.49
N ASN A 15 2.67 9.48 3.34
CA ASN A 15 2.88 10.74 4.07
C ASN A 15 2.71 10.59 5.59
N GLY A 16 2.03 9.54 6.06
CA GLY A 16 1.94 9.19 7.48
C GLY A 16 3.20 8.52 8.07
N LEU A 17 4.24 8.28 7.25
CA LEU A 17 5.54 7.77 7.70
C LEU A 17 6.51 8.92 7.98
N SER A 18 7.23 8.85 9.10
CA SER A 18 8.44 9.65 9.30
C SER A 18 9.54 9.27 8.30
N HIS A 19 10.59 10.08 8.18
CA HIS A 19 11.72 9.78 7.29
C HIS A 19 12.41 8.44 7.64
N LYS A 20 12.56 8.14 8.94
CA LYS A 20 13.14 6.87 9.41
C LYS A 20 12.24 5.69 9.04
N GLU A 21 10.93 5.84 9.20
CA GLU A 21 9.98 4.79 8.85
C GLU A 21 9.86 4.59 7.35
N LEU A 22 9.99 5.65 6.54
CA LEU A 22 10.04 5.54 5.07
C LEU A 22 11.25 4.72 4.62
N LYS A 23 12.43 4.91 5.23
CA LYS A 23 13.59 4.06 4.98
C LYS A 23 13.31 2.60 5.33
N LYS A 24 12.67 2.35 6.48
CA LYS A 24 12.23 1.00 6.88
C LYS A 24 11.25 0.42 5.86
N TYR A 25 10.25 1.19 5.44
CA TYR A 25 9.26 0.80 4.44
C TYR A 25 9.92 0.31 3.15
N LYS A 26 10.91 1.03 2.62
CA LYS A 26 11.65 0.61 1.41
C LYS A 26 12.31 -0.76 1.56
N TRP A 27 12.93 -1.03 2.72
CA TRP A 27 13.51 -2.34 3.02
C TRP A 27 12.46 -3.46 3.03
N PHE A 28 11.33 -3.25 3.71
CA PHE A 28 10.25 -4.24 3.76
C PHE A 28 9.56 -4.41 2.41
N LEU A 29 9.42 -3.34 1.62
CA LEU A 29 8.86 -3.40 0.27
C LEU A 29 9.70 -4.32 -0.63
N GLN A 30 11.02 -4.19 -0.60
CA GLN A 30 11.93 -5.07 -1.34
C GLN A 30 11.71 -6.54 -0.92
N PHE A 31 11.59 -6.78 0.38
CA PHE A 31 11.35 -8.10 0.93
C PHE A 31 9.98 -8.68 0.55
N SER A 32 8.93 -7.86 0.55
CA SER A 32 7.59 -8.24 0.10
C SER A 32 7.57 -8.58 -1.39
N TYR A 33 8.29 -7.82 -2.23
CA TYR A 33 8.43 -8.13 -3.64
C TYR A 33 9.13 -9.48 -3.83
N PHE A 34 10.19 -9.75 -3.06
CA PHE A 34 10.89 -11.03 -3.10
C PHE A 34 9.98 -12.20 -2.69
N LYS A 35 9.28 -12.07 -1.56
CA LYS A 35 8.32 -13.08 -1.07
C LYS A 35 7.23 -13.39 -2.08
N ARG A 36 6.71 -12.38 -2.78
CA ARG A 36 5.64 -12.51 -3.77
C ARG A 36 6.13 -12.96 -5.16
N GLY A 37 7.44 -13.07 -5.37
CA GLY A 37 8.01 -13.35 -6.69
C GLY A 37 7.79 -12.22 -7.71
N LEU A 38 7.60 -10.99 -7.24
CA LEU A 38 7.47 -9.81 -8.10
C LEU A 38 8.84 -9.36 -8.61
N PRO A 39 8.91 -8.72 -9.78
CA PRO A 39 10.18 -8.21 -10.27
C PRO A 39 10.71 -7.12 -9.33
N GLN A 40 12.01 -7.19 -9.04
CA GLN A 40 12.66 -6.36 -8.04
C GLN A 40 12.95 -4.96 -8.59
N ILE A 41 12.70 -3.93 -7.78
CA ILE A 41 13.20 -2.59 -8.05
C ILE A 41 14.67 -2.53 -7.61
N PRO A 42 15.58 -1.96 -8.42
CA PRO A 42 16.97 -1.79 -7.98
C PRO A 42 17.05 -0.96 -6.69
N TRP A 43 17.79 -1.46 -5.70
CA TRP A 43 17.91 -0.79 -4.40
C TRP A 43 18.39 0.66 -4.51
N SER A 44 19.31 0.94 -5.45
CA SER A 44 19.84 2.29 -5.70
C SER A 44 18.77 3.30 -6.16
N GLN A 45 17.74 2.84 -6.87
CA GLN A 45 16.59 3.67 -7.24
C GLN A 45 15.65 3.82 -6.04
N LEU A 46 15.34 2.69 -5.39
CA LEU A 46 14.41 2.67 -4.27
C LEU A 46 14.89 3.54 -3.11
N GLU A 47 16.17 3.47 -2.76
CA GLU A 47 16.78 4.23 -1.66
C GLU A 47 16.67 5.75 -1.87
N LYS A 48 16.86 6.21 -3.11
CA LYS A 48 16.84 7.64 -3.47
C LYS A 48 15.44 8.19 -3.69
N ALA A 49 14.48 7.34 -4.08
CA ALA A 49 13.12 7.74 -4.42
C ALA A 49 12.46 8.55 -3.28
N ASP A 50 11.85 9.69 -3.60
CA ASP A 50 10.93 10.34 -2.68
C ASP A 50 9.60 9.55 -2.58
N ARG A 51 8.60 10.10 -1.87
CA ARG A 51 7.32 9.39 -1.68
C ARG A 51 6.52 9.28 -2.98
N ALA A 52 6.55 10.30 -3.83
CA ALA A 52 5.81 10.28 -5.09
C ALA A 52 6.50 9.32 -6.08
N GLU A 53 7.82 9.42 -6.21
CA GLU A 53 8.63 8.52 -7.03
C GLU A 53 8.48 7.06 -6.57
N LEU A 54 8.42 6.82 -5.26
CA LEU A 54 8.19 5.48 -4.70
C LEU A 54 6.82 4.91 -5.11
N VAL A 55 5.76 5.73 -5.08
CA VAL A 55 4.43 5.32 -5.52
C VAL A 55 4.43 4.99 -7.01
N ASP A 56 5.07 5.83 -7.83
CA ASP A 56 5.17 5.60 -9.27
C ASP A 56 5.89 4.29 -9.58
N LEU A 57 7.03 4.04 -8.93
CA LEU A 57 7.76 2.78 -9.07
C LEU A 57 6.89 1.57 -8.65
N MET A 58 6.14 1.69 -7.56
CA MET A 58 5.26 0.59 -7.13
C MET A 58 4.13 0.32 -8.12
N MET A 59 3.52 1.37 -8.67
CA MET A 59 2.47 1.25 -9.67
C MET A 59 2.99 0.67 -10.98
N GLU A 60 4.21 1.02 -11.39
CA GLU A 60 4.85 0.43 -12.58
C GLU A 60 5.08 -1.07 -12.41
N MET A 61 5.51 -1.51 -11.22
CA MET A 61 5.91 -2.91 -11.00
C MET A 61 4.75 -3.85 -10.69
N CYS A 62 3.72 -3.39 -10.00
CA CYS A 62 2.64 -4.26 -9.53
C CYS A 62 1.23 -3.68 -9.71
N ASP A 63 1.09 -2.53 -10.37
CA ASP A 63 -0.18 -1.87 -10.74
C ASP A 63 -1.22 -1.91 -9.60
N GLN A 64 -2.35 -2.58 -9.79
CA GLN A 64 -3.43 -2.65 -8.81
C GLN A 64 -3.06 -3.42 -7.53
N GLN A 65 -2.03 -4.26 -7.56
CA GLN A 65 -1.55 -4.99 -6.36
C GLN A 65 -0.76 -4.10 -5.40
N SER A 66 -0.38 -2.89 -5.82
CA SER A 66 0.38 -1.92 -5.01
C SER A 66 -0.27 -1.61 -3.66
N VAL A 67 -1.60 -1.53 -3.59
CA VAL A 67 -2.36 -1.32 -2.34
C VAL A 67 -2.22 -2.52 -1.41
N GLU A 68 -2.30 -3.74 -1.94
CA GLU A 68 -2.18 -4.95 -1.16
C GLU A 68 -0.76 -5.12 -0.62
N VAL A 69 0.25 -4.92 -1.47
CA VAL A 69 1.67 -4.97 -1.05
C VAL A 69 1.96 -3.92 0.02
N THR A 70 1.45 -2.70 -0.15
CA THR A 70 1.60 -1.62 0.85
C THR A 70 1.01 -2.02 2.19
N ARG A 71 -0.17 -2.65 2.17
CA ARG A 71 -0.83 -3.13 3.37
C ARG A 71 0.04 -4.16 4.11
N GLU A 72 0.60 -5.12 3.39
CA GLU A 72 1.50 -6.14 3.97
C GLU A 72 2.75 -5.53 4.57
N VAL A 73 3.38 -4.59 3.86
CA VAL A 73 4.55 -3.88 4.37
C VAL A 73 4.23 -3.17 5.68
N PHE A 74 3.08 -2.51 5.79
CA PHE A 74 2.66 -1.87 7.04
C PHE A 74 2.37 -2.88 8.16
N MET A 75 1.81 -4.05 7.84
CA MET A 75 1.66 -5.14 8.81
C MET A 75 3.02 -5.61 9.33
N ASP A 76 3.99 -5.87 8.43
CA ASP A 76 5.35 -6.29 8.79
C ASP A 76 6.11 -5.21 9.57
N MET A 77 5.78 -3.92 9.35
CA MET A 77 6.32 -2.79 10.10
C MET A 77 5.62 -2.54 11.45
N ASN A 78 4.51 -3.23 11.73
CA ASN A 78 3.62 -3.00 12.86
C ASN A 78 2.99 -1.59 12.88
N ARG A 79 2.69 -1.02 11.70
CA ARG A 79 1.98 0.25 11.51
C ARG A 79 0.49 0.01 11.25
N THR A 80 -0.19 -0.57 12.24
CA THR A 80 -1.63 -0.91 12.16
C THR A 80 -2.52 0.31 11.94
N ASP A 81 -2.09 1.49 12.41
CA ASP A 81 -2.72 2.77 12.15
C ASP A 81 -2.79 3.10 10.65
N LEU A 82 -1.69 2.85 9.91
CA LEU A 82 -1.65 3.07 8.47
C LEU A 82 -2.39 1.99 7.69
N VAL A 83 -2.45 0.74 8.19
CA VAL A 83 -3.28 -0.31 7.60
C VAL A 83 -4.76 0.07 7.67
N GLN A 84 -5.20 0.61 8.79
CA GLN A 84 -6.58 1.10 8.96
C GLN A 84 -6.84 2.28 8.02
N ARG A 85 -5.98 3.30 8.03
CA ARG A 85 -6.12 4.46 7.14
C ARG A 85 -6.17 4.06 5.66
N LEU A 86 -5.28 3.17 5.22
CA LEU A 86 -5.26 2.66 3.85
C LEU A 86 -6.60 2.00 3.47
N SER A 87 -7.17 1.24 4.40
CA SER A 87 -8.46 0.56 4.21
C SER A 87 -9.63 1.54 4.20
N GLU A 88 -9.61 2.55 5.06
CA GLU A 88 -10.59 3.63 5.10
C GLU A 88 -10.53 4.49 3.85
N THR A 89 -9.37 4.93 3.39
CA THR A 89 -9.23 5.71 2.15
C THR A 89 -9.64 4.89 0.92
N SER A 90 -9.33 3.58 0.89
CA SER A 90 -9.81 2.69 -0.17
C SER A 90 -11.32 2.46 -0.18
N SER A 91 -11.98 2.57 0.98
CA SER A 91 -13.44 2.37 1.13
C SER A 91 -14.23 3.69 1.05
N GLY A 92 -13.61 4.79 1.48
CA GLY A 92 -14.19 6.12 1.72
C GLY A 92 -14.41 6.96 0.46
N LEU A 93 -13.90 6.53 -0.70
CA LEU A 93 -14.32 7.06 -2.00
C LEU A 93 -15.59 6.39 -2.57
N GLY A 94 -16.31 5.62 -1.75
CA GLY A 94 -17.67 5.19 -2.07
C GLY A 94 -17.80 3.78 -2.64
N VAL A 95 -16.93 2.83 -2.28
CA VAL A 95 -17.31 1.41 -2.35
C VAL A 95 -16.85 0.70 -1.09
N ASN A 96 -17.85 0.42 -0.25
CA ASN A 96 -17.68 -0.07 1.09
C ASN A 96 -17.76 -1.61 1.08
N PHE A 97 -16.63 -2.30 0.87
CA PHE A 97 -16.56 -3.77 0.83
C PHE A 97 -16.89 -4.45 2.18
N ASN A 98 -16.97 -3.67 3.28
CA ASN A 98 -17.28 -4.18 4.61
C ASN A 98 -18.78 -4.22 4.93
N TYR A 99 -19.65 -3.62 4.09
CA TYR A 99 -21.10 -3.69 4.25
C TYR A 99 -21.70 -4.92 3.58
N THR A 100 -21.12 -5.39 2.48
CA THR A 100 -21.58 -6.60 1.78
C THR A 100 -21.32 -7.88 2.56
N LYS A 101 -20.28 -7.94 3.40
CA LYS A 101 -19.99 -9.12 4.24
C LYS A 101 -20.83 -9.18 5.53
N LYS A 102 -21.40 -8.07 5.98
CA LYS A 102 -22.27 -8.03 7.18
C LYS A 102 -23.75 -8.17 6.85
N LEU A 103 -24.17 -7.91 5.60
CA LEU A 103 -25.53 -8.12 5.11
C LEU A 103 -25.81 -9.58 4.66
N SER A 104 -24.79 -10.43 4.48
CA SER A 104 -24.97 -11.83 4.07
C SER A 104 -24.92 -12.87 5.20
N LEU A 105 -24.82 -12.46 6.47
CA LEU A 105 -24.81 -13.36 7.63
C LEU A 105 -26.07 -13.26 8.51
N LYS A 106 -27.20 -12.78 7.95
CA LYS A 106 -28.48 -12.79 8.67
C LYS A 106 -29.62 -13.56 8.01
N GLU A 107 -29.37 -14.33 6.97
CA GLU A 107 -30.34 -15.31 6.44
C GLU A 107 -29.64 -16.62 6.07
N ASN A 108 -29.58 -17.51 7.07
CA ASN A 108 -29.90 -18.95 7.03
C ASN A 108 -29.40 -19.63 8.31
#